data_AF-A0A9W6YUH6-F1
#
_entry.id   AF-A0A9W6YUH6-F1
#
_cell.length_a   1.000
_cell.length_b   1.000
_cell.length_c   1.000
_cell.angle_alpha   90.00
_cell.angle_beta   90.00
_cell.angle_gamma   90.00
#
_symmetry.space_group_name_H-M   'P 1'
#
loop_
_entity.id
_entity.type
_entity.pdbx_description
1 polymer ?
#
loop_
_entity_poly.entity_id
_entity_poly.type
_entity_poly.pdbx_seq_one_letter_code
_entity_poly.pdbx_strand_id
1 'polypeptide(L)'
;MSSFYSDQEKLANIEEYHSDHNTSRPRTSVSKKFRWHILGLFFLLSTTGYFFNRQSDGSEYDHELNDSSQLVSALGQSDSFINGQVFNLKKKPSTESLCPVYEKAIISSSAKSKADYFLHDPEFRNLSASRLSQAVQIPTWVDDSITDYSKFGKFHEFLESEFKNVFDAASSVHKVNEYGLILEFAGSNSSLKPILFMAHQDTVPLNDPKDWEKDPLSGEYDGENVYGRGSSDCKNLLIGLFETFDALVKDGFLNGKNKRTVILSSGFDEENSGFQGAGHLAPFLLERYGPDSISHIIDEGSIAYVPGSSGGAIGIIATGEKGHFDVEIEVTAPGGHSSIPRDHTSIGYLSQFLTRYEYEQFTPLLTLDNPFLATLQCLAEHTETLPEKVRKNVLKAHQSPKANKKVLEFLKKNLMLRYLAETSQAIDLIKGGDKANSLPQSVTALINHRIAHGNTVQTIWKKLAKYARAVAFENGLGLTVDGIEVLPKTDNGHIDVRAAEPPLAVAPITPVGDDIWINLASHLRSFYEDLVFPELYSNDTDSVYVPAPGIMTGNTDTKHYWELTNHIFRFEPGVQGDYNIHGLNEFIPLDSHLQVIAFYYQYIQDFDHFY
;
A
#
# COMPACT_ATOMS: atom_id res chain seq x y z
N MET A 1 37.66 -38.13 -2.05
CA MET A 1 38.78 -38.67 -1.24
C MET A 1 39.84 -37.58 -1.13
N SER A 2 39.84 -36.89 0.02
CA SER A 2 40.99 -36.70 0.93
C SER A 2 42.23 -36.11 0.27
N SER A 3 42.87 -35.04 0.71
CA SER A 3 42.87 -34.23 1.93
C SER A 3 44.11 -33.36 1.75
N PHE A 4 44.15 -32.10 2.13
CA PHE A 4 45.36 -31.49 2.73
C PHE A 4 44.99 -30.15 3.33
N TYR A 5 44.92 -30.17 4.66
CA TYR A 5 44.91 -29.04 5.58
C TYR A 5 46.37 -28.74 6.01
N SER A 6 46.54 -27.64 6.74
CA SER A 6 47.71 -27.14 7.48
C SER A 6 48.58 -26.11 6.72
N ASP A 7 48.98 -24.96 7.27
CA ASP A 7 48.77 -24.38 8.60
C ASP A 7 49.36 -22.94 8.66
N GLN A 8 49.00 -22.24 9.75
CA GLN A 8 49.67 -21.11 10.45
C GLN A 8 49.24 -19.68 10.09
N GLU A 9 48.42 -19.01 10.92
CA GLU A 9 48.70 -18.44 12.26
C GLU A 9 49.75 -17.32 12.28
N LYS A 10 49.31 -16.10 12.61
CA LYS A 10 49.95 -15.15 13.53
C LYS A 10 49.08 -13.90 13.67
N LEU A 11 48.54 -13.68 14.88
CA LEU A 11 48.74 -12.47 15.70
C LEU A 11 47.66 -12.39 16.79
N ALA A 12 48.10 -12.53 18.04
CA ALA A 12 47.36 -12.24 19.25
C ALA A 12 48.17 -11.25 20.11
N ASN A 13 47.43 -10.50 20.93
CA ASN A 13 47.78 -9.78 22.17
C ASN A 13 48.47 -8.41 22.08
N ILE A 14 47.81 -7.38 22.68
CA ILE A 14 48.29 -6.43 23.73
C ILE A 14 47.00 -5.84 24.41
N GLU A 15 46.57 -6.34 25.57
CA GLU A 15 46.72 -5.85 26.98
C GLU A 15 45.67 -4.84 27.51
N GLU A 16 45.15 -5.18 28.71
CA GLU A 16 44.23 -4.46 29.61
C GLU A 16 44.88 -3.31 30.39
N TYR A 17 44.09 -2.36 30.90
CA TYR A 17 44.32 -1.74 32.22
C TYR A 17 43.03 -1.15 32.85
N HIS A 18 42.87 -1.40 34.16
CA HIS A 18 41.76 -1.12 35.10
C HIS A 18 41.39 0.35 35.37
N SER A 19 40.14 0.62 35.81
CA SER A 19 39.78 0.85 37.23
C SER A 19 38.39 1.49 37.46
N ASP A 20 37.66 0.98 38.45
CA ASP A 20 36.41 1.48 39.05
C ASP A 20 36.47 2.91 39.61
N HIS A 21 35.34 3.66 39.58
CA HIS A 21 34.77 4.24 40.81
C HIS A 21 33.34 4.83 40.64
N ASN A 22 32.61 4.67 41.74
CA ASN A 22 31.21 4.98 42.05
C ASN A 22 31.04 6.48 42.41
N THR A 23 29.89 7.12 42.10
CA THR A 23 29.17 8.07 43.01
C THR A 23 27.98 8.78 42.34
N SER A 24 27.01 9.06 43.21
CA SER A 24 25.66 9.54 43.00
C SER A 24 25.47 11.07 42.93
N ARG A 25 24.32 11.46 42.35
CA ARG A 25 23.41 12.60 42.70
C ARG A 25 23.57 13.96 41.98
N PRO A 26 22.49 14.79 41.95
CA PRO A 26 21.81 15.20 40.72
C PRO A 26 22.07 16.68 40.35
N ARG A 27 21.80 17.07 39.10
CA ARG A 27 21.56 18.49 38.77
C ARG A 27 20.74 18.68 37.49
N THR A 28 19.63 19.37 37.71
CA THR A 28 18.88 20.22 36.79
C THR A 28 19.77 21.09 35.90
N SER A 29 19.54 21.09 34.59
CA SER A 29 19.45 22.31 33.78
C SER A 29 19.00 21.99 32.35
N VAL A 30 17.85 22.54 31.99
CA VAL A 30 17.37 22.70 30.62
C VAL A 30 18.43 23.42 29.79
N SER A 31 18.91 22.81 28.70
CA SER A 31 19.58 23.54 27.63
C SER A 31 19.25 22.97 26.26
N LYS A 32 18.60 23.80 25.46
CA LYS A 32 18.49 23.81 24.00
C LYS A 32 19.60 23.02 23.28
N LYS A 33 19.34 21.76 22.94
CA LYS A 33 20.01 21.00 21.88
C LYS A 33 19.04 19.94 21.33
N PHE A 34 18.05 20.40 20.57
CA PHE A 34 17.28 19.54 19.66
C PHE A 34 17.07 20.35 18.37
N ARG A 35 18.13 20.40 17.57
CA ARG A 35 18.13 20.85 16.18
C ARG A 35 19.34 20.17 15.55
N TRP A 36 19.15 19.68 14.33
CA TRP A 36 20.02 18.75 13.58
C TRP A 36 19.69 17.27 13.81
N HIS A 37 18.55 16.81 13.30
CA HIS A 37 18.32 15.50 12.65
C HIS A 37 17.17 15.62 11.63
N ILE A 38 17.18 16.70 10.82
CA ILE A 38 16.34 16.87 9.62
C ILE A 38 17.23 17.50 8.56
N LEU A 39 18.17 16.72 8.05
CA LEU A 39 19.02 17.03 6.88
C LEU A 39 19.89 15.81 6.62
N GLY A 40 19.25 14.72 6.22
CA GLY A 40 19.92 13.47 5.89
C GLY A 40 19.33 12.87 4.64
N LEU A 41 19.42 13.57 3.49
CA LEU A 41 19.56 12.96 2.16
C LEU A 41 19.70 14.00 1.02
N PHE A 42 20.63 14.96 1.10
CA PHE A 42 21.00 15.75 -0.09
C PHE A 42 22.47 16.25 -0.04
N PHE A 43 23.21 15.90 -1.10
CA PHE A 43 24.51 16.41 -1.61
C PHE A 43 25.87 15.90 -1.07
N LEU A 44 26.57 15.11 -1.92
CA LEU A 44 27.89 15.36 -2.56
C LEU A 44 28.31 14.06 -3.28
N LEU A 45 28.61 14.01 -4.59
CA LEU A 45 29.77 14.64 -5.26
C LEU A 45 29.52 14.78 -6.79
N SER A 46 30.08 15.86 -7.34
CA SER A 46 30.20 16.10 -8.78
C SER A 46 31.65 15.94 -9.25
N THR A 47 31.77 15.38 -10.47
CA THR A 47 32.77 15.65 -11.53
C THR A 47 34.22 15.17 -11.42
N THR A 48 34.57 14.21 -12.30
CA THR A 48 35.60 14.22 -13.38
C THR A 48 35.45 12.86 -14.09
N GLY A 49 35.12 12.68 -15.36
CA GLY A 49 35.48 13.35 -16.60
C GLY A 49 36.46 12.46 -17.35
N TYR A 50 36.02 11.63 -18.31
CA TYR A 50 36.83 11.20 -19.48
C TYR A 50 35.94 10.67 -20.61
N PHE A 51 36.08 11.33 -21.76
CA PHE A 51 35.55 10.95 -23.07
C PHE A 51 36.17 9.63 -23.55
N PHE A 52 35.36 8.72 -24.10
CA PHE A 52 35.78 7.93 -25.25
C PHE A 52 34.62 7.77 -26.23
N ASN A 53 34.84 8.37 -27.39
CA ASN A 53 34.03 8.28 -28.59
C ASN A 53 34.37 6.97 -29.29
N ARG A 54 33.40 6.11 -29.58
CA ARG A 54 33.58 5.06 -30.58
C ARG A 54 32.28 4.82 -31.32
N GLN A 55 32.24 5.39 -32.53
CA GLN A 55 31.36 4.96 -33.61
C GLN A 55 31.63 3.48 -33.89
N SER A 56 30.55 2.72 -34.07
CA SER A 56 30.57 1.55 -34.94
C SER A 56 29.24 1.50 -35.68
N ASP A 57 29.35 1.62 -37.00
CA ASP A 57 28.31 1.36 -37.99
C ASP A 57 27.67 -0.02 -37.80
N GLY A 58 26.40 -0.11 -38.17
CA GLY A 58 25.63 -1.34 -38.21
C GLY A 58 24.22 -1.08 -38.74
N SER A 59 24.14 -0.48 -39.92
CA SER A 59 22.92 -0.45 -40.74
C SER A 59 22.70 -1.82 -41.36
N GLU A 60 21.49 -2.37 -41.19
CA GLU A 60 20.76 -3.36 -42.00
C GLU A 60 20.08 -4.34 -41.04
N TYR A 61 18.78 -4.15 -40.81
CA TYR A 61 17.74 -5.17 -40.57
C TYR A 61 16.48 -4.42 -40.13
N ASP A 62 15.80 -3.79 -41.09
CA ASP A 62 14.52 -3.13 -40.84
C ASP A 62 13.65 -3.24 -42.09
N HIS A 63 13.25 -4.47 -42.40
CA HIS A 63 12.12 -4.77 -43.26
C HIS A 63 11.55 -6.13 -42.84
N GLU A 64 10.23 -6.18 -42.61
CA GLU A 64 9.41 -7.31 -42.14
C GLU A 64 9.17 -7.45 -40.63
N LEU A 65 8.67 -6.39 -39.99
CA LEU A 65 7.87 -6.51 -38.76
C LEU A 65 6.60 -5.66 -38.90
N ASN A 66 5.61 -6.19 -39.62
CA ASN A 66 4.28 -5.57 -39.67
C ASN A 66 3.20 -6.65 -39.78
N ASP A 67 3.03 -7.45 -38.72
CA ASP A 67 1.84 -8.28 -38.55
C ASP A 67 1.52 -8.57 -37.07
N SER A 68 1.62 -7.54 -36.22
CA SER A 68 1.22 -7.60 -34.80
C SER A 68 -0.20 -7.07 -34.57
N SER A 69 -0.99 -6.87 -35.62
CA SER A 69 -2.36 -6.33 -35.55
C SER A 69 -3.45 -7.40 -35.36
N GLN A 70 -3.16 -8.69 -35.59
CA GLN A 70 -4.17 -9.77 -35.48
C GLN A 70 -4.34 -10.33 -34.05
N LEU A 71 -3.31 -10.22 -33.19
CA LEU A 71 -3.43 -10.58 -31.76
C LEU A 71 -4.31 -9.62 -30.97
N VAL A 72 -4.43 -8.36 -31.42
CA VAL A 72 -5.25 -7.32 -30.78
C VAL A 72 -6.75 -7.56 -31.00
N SER A 73 -7.14 -8.31 -32.04
CA SER A 73 -8.54 -8.60 -32.36
C SER A 73 -9.10 -9.88 -31.74
N ALA A 74 -8.26 -10.82 -31.29
CA ALA A 74 -8.72 -12.11 -30.76
C ALA A 74 -8.99 -12.11 -29.24
N LEU A 75 -8.40 -11.16 -28.50
CA LEU A 75 -8.49 -11.05 -27.04
C LEU A 75 -9.50 -9.99 -26.55
N GLY A 76 -10.43 -9.56 -27.41
CA GLY A 76 -11.33 -8.45 -27.11
C GLY A 76 -12.78 -8.74 -27.48
N GLN A 77 -13.50 -9.51 -26.66
CA GLN A 77 -14.97 -9.46 -26.57
C GLN A 77 -15.48 -9.88 -25.19
N SER A 78 -15.53 -8.94 -24.25
CA SER A 78 -16.69 -8.70 -23.39
C SER A 78 -16.46 -7.39 -22.65
N ASP A 79 -17.16 -6.34 -23.07
CA ASP A 79 -17.68 -5.26 -22.21
C ASP A 79 -18.42 -4.28 -23.11
N SER A 80 -19.73 -4.51 -23.21
CA SER A 80 -20.65 -3.56 -23.79
C SER A 80 -21.37 -2.83 -22.66
N PHE A 81 -21.55 -1.52 -22.89
CA PHE A 81 -22.35 -0.54 -22.14
C PHE A 81 -21.69 0.09 -20.90
N ILE A 82 -21.10 1.30 -21.07
CA ILE A 82 -21.72 2.59 -20.68
C ILE A 82 -21.23 3.68 -21.67
N ASN A 83 -22.17 4.44 -22.23
CA ASN A 83 -21.91 5.53 -23.17
C ASN A 83 -21.13 6.68 -22.53
N GLY A 84 -19.99 7.02 -23.14
CA GLY A 84 -19.17 8.18 -22.77
C GLY A 84 -19.86 9.51 -23.10
N GLN A 85 -19.97 10.37 -22.09
CA GLN A 85 -20.12 11.80 -22.30
C GLN A 85 -18.75 12.42 -22.58
N VAL A 86 -18.53 12.81 -23.83
CA VAL A 86 -17.35 13.57 -24.26
C VAL A 86 -17.48 15.00 -23.73
N PHE A 87 -16.76 15.33 -22.66
CA PHE A 87 -16.60 16.72 -22.24
C PHE A 87 -15.58 17.43 -23.14
N ASN A 88 -16.08 18.40 -23.89
CA ASN A 88 -15.32 19.27 -24.78
C ASN A 88 -14.48 20.27 -23.94
N LEU A 89 -13.23 19.93 -23.64
CA LEU A 89 -12.31 20.79 -22.87
C LEU A 89 -11.63 21.83 -23.78
N LYS A 90 -12.35 22.92 -24.04
CA LYS A 90 -11.74 24.24 -24.21
C LYS A 90 -12.22 25.16 -23.09
N LYS A 91 -11.62 25.02 -21.90
CA LYS A 91 -11.71 26.03 -20.84
C LYS A 91 -10.35 26.72 -20.70
N LYS A 92 -10.38 28.06 -20.69
CA LYS A 92 -9.29 28.94 -20.24
C LYS A 92 -8.71 28.42 -18.92
N PRO A 93 -7.42 28.66 -18.62
CA PRO A 93 -6.89 28.38 -17.28
C PRO A 93 -7.65 29.27 -16.28
N SER A 94 -8.52 28.68 -15.45
CA SER A 94 -9.04 29.40 -14.30
C SER A 94 -7.90 29.57 -13.30
N THR A 95 -7.90 30.73 -12.64
CA THR A 95 -7.05 31.09 -11.51
C THR A 95 -7.45 30.35 -10.22
N GLU A 96 -8.07 29.17 -10.34
CA GLU A 96 -8.50 28.34 -9.20
C GLU A 96 -7.36 27.43 -8.78
N SER A 97 -7.14 27.29 -7.48
CA SER A 97 -6.13 26.39 -6.89
C SER A 97 -6.32 24.96 -7.41
N LEU A 98 -5.23 24.27 -7.76
CA LEU A 98 -5.30 22.84 -8.12
C LEU A 98 -5.43 21.96 -6.88
N CYS A 99 -5.10 22.49 -5.71
CA CYS A 99 -5.30 21.88 -4.42
C CYS A 99 -6.02 22.86 -3.48
N PRO A 100 -7.37 22.88 -3.45
CA PRO A 100 -8.09 23.79 -2.58
C PRO A 100 -7.85 23.47 -1.10
N VAL A 101 -7.78 24.51 -0.26
CA VAL A 101 -7.80 24.38 1.19
C VAL A 101 -9.25 24.39 1.65
N TYR A 102 -9.71 23.28 2.22
CA TYR A 102 -11.09 23.12 2.69
C TYR A 102 -11.29 23.87 4.02
N GLU A 103 -12.51 24.37 4.24
CA GLU A 103 -12.87 24.99 5.53
C GLU A 103 -12.76 23.96 6.66
N LYS A 104 -12.47 24.43 7.86
CA LYS A 104 -12.44 23.60 9.06
C LYS A 104 -13.86 23.16 9.42
N ALA A 105 -14.05 21.86 9.68
CA ALA A 105 -15.26 21.35 10.28
C ALA A 105 -15.47 21.94 11.69
N ILE A 106 -16.74 22.18 12.06
CA ILE A 106 -17.13 22.65 13.38
C ILE A 106 -17.14 21.47 14.34
N ILE A 107 -16.16 21.42 15.24
CA ILE A 107 -16.08 20.39 16.27
C ILE A 107 -16.91 20.83 17.49
N SER A 108 -17.87 20.00 17.91
CA SER A 108 -18.62 20.28 19.14
C SER A 108 -17.69 20.31 20.36
N SER A 109 -18.03 21.12 21.37
CA SER A 109 -17.21 21.21 22.60
C SER A 109 -17.10 19.88 23.34
N SER A 110 -18.15 19.04 23.29
CA SER A 110 -18.15 17.69 23.82
C SER A 110 -17.19 16.77 23.04
N ALA A 111 -17.23 16.80 21.71
CA ALA A 111 -16.32 16.00 20.89
C ALA A 111 -14.86 16.43 21.09
N LYS A 112 -14.60 17.74 21.17
CA LYS A 112 -13.27 18.28 21.48
C LYS A 112 -12.75 17.83 22.84
N SER A 113 -13.58 17.88 23.88
CA SER A 113 -13.22 17.41 25.22
C SER A 113 -12.90 15.91 25.27
N LYS A 114 -13.65 15.10 24.52
CA LYS A 114 -13.39 13.66 24.40
C LYS A 114 -12.13 13.34 23.61
N ALA A 115 -11.87 14.07 22.51
CA ALA A 115 -10.62 13.94 21.76
C ALA A 115 -9.41 14.31 22.63
N ASP A 116 -9.48 15.39 23.41
CA ASP A 116 -8.44 15.78 24.37
C ASP A 116 -8.16 14.68 25.40
N TYR A 117 -9.22 14.07 25.94
CA TYR A 117 -9.11 12.90 26.81
C TYR A 117 -8.38 11.74 26.13
N PHE A 118 -8.74 11.37 24.89
CA PHE A 118 -8.07 10.27 24.19
C PHE A 118 -6.59 10.56 23.90
N LEU A 119 -6.26 11.80 23.53
CA LEU A 119 -4.90 12.18 23.11
C LEU A 119 -3.95 12.39 24.31
N HIS A 120 -4.46 12.79 25.47
CA HIS A 120 -3.62 13.31 26.55
C HIS A 120 -3.86 12.70 27.92
N ASP A 121 -4.95 11.97 28.15
CA ASP A 121 -5.19 11.35 29.45
C ASP A 121 -4.25 10.16 29.69
N PRO A 122 -3.46 10.18 30.78
CA PRO A 122 -2.47 9.13 31.04
C PRO A 122 -3.09 7.78 31.43
N GLU A 123 -4.29 7.76 32.03
CA GLU A 123 -4.96 6.50 32.36
C GLU A 123 -5.49 5.85 31.08
N PHE A 124 -6.12 6.63 30.20
CA PHE A 124 -6.58 6.16 28.90
C PHE A 124 -5.42 5.68 28.02
N ARG A 125 -4.31 6.44 27.98
CA ARG A 125 -3.09 6.05 27.26
C ARG A 125 -2.62 4.66 27.68
N ASN A 126 -2.49 4.41 28.98
CA ASN A 126 -2.03 3.11 29.49
C ASN A 126 -3.05 1.99 29.22
N LEU A 127 -4.34 2.28 29.32
CA LEU A 127 -5.39 1.33 28.98
C LEU A 127 -5.32 0.92 27.50
N SER A 128 -5.25 1.91 26.61
CA SER A 128 -5.19 1.70 25.15
C SER A 128 -3.92 0.96 24.75
N ALA A 129 -2.77 1.32 25.33
CA ALA A 129 -1.52 0.57 25.16
C ALA A 129 -1.66 -0.89 25.59
N SER A 130 -2.31 -1.15 26.74
CA SER A 130 -2.54 -2.50 27.25
C SER A 130 -3.46 -3.31 26.34
N ARG A 131 -4.44 -2.68 25.69
CA ARG A 131 -5.35 -3.35 24.75
C ARG A 131 -4.63 -3.74 23.46
N LEU A 132 -3.89 -2.81 22.87
CA LEU A 132 -3.08 -3.09 21.69
C LEU A 132 -2.00 -4.15 21.98
N SER A 133 -1.33 -4.03 23.13
CA SER A 133 -0.34 -5.02 23.60
C SER A 133 -0.92 -6.44 23.66
N GLN A 134 -2.09 -6.62 24.27
CA GLN A 134 -2.77 -7.92 24.34
C GLN A 134 -3.19 -8.43 22.95
N ALA A 135 -3.63 -7.55 22.05
CA ALA A 135 -3.95 -7.93 20.69
C ALA A 135 -2.71 -8.44 19.92
N VAL A 136 -1.56 -7.78 20.08
CA VAL A 136 -0.28 -8.18 19.47
C VAL A 136 0.19 -9.54 19.99
N GLN A 137 -0.03 -9.85 21.28
CA GLN A 137 0.33 -11.13 21.89
C GLN A 137 -0.44 -12.34 21.33
N ILE A 138 -1.55 -12.12 20.60
CA ILE A 138 -2.35 -13.19 20.00
C ILE A 138 -1.86 -13.44 18.57
N PRO A 139 -1.32 -14.64 18.25
CA PRO A 139 -0.77 -14.92 16.93
C PRO A 139 -1.88 -15.10 15.88
N THR A 140 -1.97 -14.16 14.95
CA THR A 140 -2.93 -14.17 13.82
C THR A 140 -2.23 -14.16 12.46
N TRP A 141 -0.94 -14.47 12.41
CA TRP A 141 -0.17 -14.42 11.16
C TRP A 141 -0.67 -15.42 10.12
N VAL A 142 -0.66 -15.07 8.84
CA VAL A 142 -1.03 -15.96 7.72
C VAL A 142 0.13 -16.07 6.73
N ASP A 143 0.18 -17.18 5.98
CA ASP A 143 1.13 -17.37 4.89
C ASP A 143 0.40 -17.95 3.67
N ASP A 144 1.04 -17.95 2.49
CA ASP A 144 0.44 -18.43 1.23
C ASP A 144 -0.02 -19.89 1.27
N SER A 145 0.42 -20.69 2.24
CA SER A 145 0.11 -22.12 2.38
C SER A 145 -0.95 -22.41 3.46
N ILE A 146 -1.44 -21.38 4.15
CA ILE A 146 -2.36 -21.54 5.26
C ILE A 146 -3.67 -22.22 4.83
N THR A 147 -4.12 -23.15 5.66
CA THR A 147 -5.40 -23.85 5.48
C THR A 147 -6.23 -23.91 6.77
N ASP A 148 -5.63 -23.57 7.92
CA ASP A 148 -6.26 -23.58 9.23
C ASP A 148 -6.26 -22.18 9.84
N TYR A 149 -7.46 -21.62 9.98
CA TYR A 149 -7.73 -20.30 10.54
C TYR A 149 -8.20 -20.37 12.00
N SER A 150 -8.12 -21.52 12.68
CA SER A 150 -8.61 -21.69 14.06
C SER A 150 -7.96 -20.76 15.10
N LYS A 151 -6.76 -20.23 14.81
CA LYS A 151 -6.08 -19.23 15.65
C LYS A 151 -6.87 -17.93 15.83
N PHE A 152 -7.70 -17.55 14.85
CA PHE A 152 -8.56 -16.37 14.94
C PHE A 152 -9.67 -16.53 15.99
N GLY A 153 -10.02 -17.77 16.37
CA GLY A 153 -10.96 -18.02 17.47
C GLY A 153 -10.54 -17.38 18.78
N LYS A 154 -9.25 -17.48 19.16
CA LYS A 154 -8.71 -16.83 20.36
C LYS A 154 -8.71 -15.30 20.25
N PHE A 155 -8.52 -14.78 19.05
CA PHE A 155 -8.56 -13.36 18.80
C PHE A 155 -9.98 -12.81 18.95
N HIS A 156 -10.97 -13.54 18.42
CA HIS A 156 -12.39 -13.23 18.64
C HIS A 156 -12.78 -13.30 20.12
N GLU A 157 -12.32 -14.31 20.87
CA GLU A 157 -12.54 -14.38 22.33
C GLU A 157 -12.02 -13.13 23.05
N PHE A 158 -10.82 -12.65 22.66
CA PHE A 158 -10.27 -11.41 23.19
C PHE A 158 -11.12 -10.19 22.82
N LEU A 159 -11.48 -10.02 21.54
CA LEU A 159 -12.31 -8.90 21.09
C LEU A 159 -13.68 -8.88 21.80
N GLU A 160 -14.35 -10.03 21.86
CA GLU A 160 -15.66 -10.18 22.51
C GLU A 160 -15.60 -9.88 24.02
N SER A 161 -14.50 -10.26 24.69
CA SER A 161 -14.29 -9.99 26.11
C SER A 161 -13.93 -8.54 26.39
N GLU A 162 -12.93 -7.99 25.69
CA GLU A 162 -12.39 -6.65 25.93
C GLU A 162 -13.37 -5.56 25.49
N PHE A 163 -14.08 -5.80 24.39
CA PHE A 163 -15.03 -4.85 23.80
C PHE A 163 -16.48 -5.30 23.96
N LYS A 164 -16.81 -5.95 25.08
CA LYS A 164 -18.14 -6.48 25.36
C LYS A 164 -19.28 -5.49 25.07
N ASN A 165 -19.11 -4.21 25.40
CA ASN A 165 -20.15 -3.21 25.13
C ASN A 165 -20.42 -3.02 23.64
N VAL A 166 -19.39 -3.12 22.80
CA VAL A 166 -19.51 -3.01 21.34
C VAL A 166 -20.34 -4.17 20.80
N PHE A 167 -20.01 -5.40 21.21
CA PHE A 167 -20.74 -6.60 20.80
C PHE A 167 -22.17 -6.63 21.34
N ASP A 168 -22.39 -6.20 22.59
CA ASP A 168 -23.73 -6.13 23.20
C ASP A 168 -24.63 -5.07 22.53
N ALA A 169 -24.04 -3.96 22.07
CA ALA A 169 -24.79 -2.85 21.46
C ALA A 169 -25.01 -3.01 19.94
N ALA A 170 -24.21 -3.84 19.27
CA ALA A 170 -24.39 -4.12 17.85
C ALA A 170 -25.80 -4.68 17.58
N SER A 171 -26.47 -4.11 16.58
CA SER A 171 -27.78 -4.56 16.11
C SER A 171 -27.71 -5.94 15.47
N SER A 172 -26.58 -6.26 14.84
CA SER A 172 -26.22 -7.61 14.43
C SER A 172 -24.71 -7.81 14.44
N VAL A 173 -24.30 -9.06 14.72
CA VAL A 173 -22.92 -9.53 14.64
C VAL A 173 -22.92 -10.74 13.73
N HIS A 174 -22.12 -10.72 12.67
CA HIS A 174 -22.01 -11.81 11.71
C HIS A 174 -20.57 -12.33 11.67
N LYS A 175 -20.43 -13.66 11.80
CA LYS A 175 -19.18 -14.39 11.50
C LYS A 175 -19.32 -14.98 10.10
N VAL A 176 -18.78 -14.30 9.10
CA VAL A 176 -18.81 -14.68 7.68
C VAL A 176 -17.59 -15.54 7.36
N ASN A 177 -17.79 -16.67 6.71
CA ASN A 177 -16.74 -17.66 6.45
C ASN A 177 -15.92 -18.00 7.73
N GLU A 178 -16.64 -18.25 8.83
CA GLU A 178 -16.14 -18.56 10.19
C GLU A 178 -15.44 -17.41 10.94
N TYR A 179 -14.52 -16.69 10.31
CA TYR A 179 -13.65 -15.70 10.99
C TYR A 179 -13.73 -14.27 10.45
N GLY A 180 -14.44 -14.03 9.33
CA GLY A 180 -14.75 -12.68 8.89
C GLY A 180 -15.78 -12.05 9.80
N LEU A 181 -15.56 -10.83 10.27
CA LEU A 181 -16.39 -10.22 11.31
C LEU A 181 -17.12 -8.99 10.78
N ILE A 182 -18.45 -8.95 10.92
CA ILE A 182 -19.26 -7.76 10.65
C ILE A 182 -20.06 -7.39 11.90
N LEU A 183 -19.92 -6.14 12.35
CA LEU A 183 -20.78 -5.54 13.38
C LEU A 183 -21.56 -4.38 12.77
N GLU A 184 -22.89 -4.44 12.87
CA GLU A 184 -23.78 -3.37 12.39
C GLU A 184 -24.41 -2.63 13.55
N PHE A 185 -24.39 -1.30 13.51
CA PHE A 185 -25.09 -0.41 14.44
C PHE A 185 -26.18 0.32 13.68
N ALA A 186 -27.42 -0.17 13.78
CA ALA A 186 -28.52 0.32 12.97
C ALA A 186 -28.81 1.80 13.24
N GLY A 187 -28.94 2.58 12.17
CA GLY A 187 -29.36 3.98 12.25
C GLY A 187 -30.88 4.11 12.31
N SER A 188 -31.36 5.20 12.91
CA SER A 188 -32.80 5.48 12.97
C SER A 188 -33.43 5.89 11.63
N ASN A 189 -32.62 6.23 10.62
CA ASN A 189 -33.06 6.67 9.30
C ASN A 189 -32.53 5.77 8.18
N SER A 190 -33.39 4.86 7.70
CA SER A 190 -33.06 3.90 6.64
C SER A 190 -32.88 4.53 5.25
N SER A 191 -33.17 5.82 5.06
CA SER A 191 -32.89 6.51 3.79
C SER A 191 -31.43 6.93 3.63
N LEU A 192 -30.64 6.86 4.69
CA LEU A 192 -29.23 7.23 4.69
C LEU A 192 -28.38 5.98 4.41
N LYS A 193 -27.55 6.03 3.36
CA LYS A 193 -26.58 4.95 3.04
C LYS A 193 -25.65 4.69 4.24
N PRO A 194 -25.36 3.45 4.66
CA PRO A 194 -24.45 3.19 5.77
C PRO A 194 -23.03 3.73 5.53
N ILE A 195 -22.25 3.90 6.59
CA ILE A 195 -20.78 4.09 6.50
C ILE A 195 -20.13 2.76 6.87
N LEU A 196 -19.09 2.37 6.14
CA LEU A 196 -18.33 1.16 6.40
C LEU A 196 -16.90 1.50 6.80
N PHE A 197 -16.48 1.02 7.96
CA PHE A 197 -15.11 1.04 8.43
C PHE A 197 -14.52 -0.36 8.33
N MET A 198 -13.28 -0.44 7.86
CA MET A 198 -12.55 -1.68 7.64
C MET A 198 -11.21 -1.67 8.36
N ALA A 199 -10.77 -2.88 8.73
CA ALA A 199 -9.45 -3.20 9.23
C ALA A 199 -9.32 -4.73 9.24
N HIS A 200 -8.16 -5.29 8.91
CA HIS A 200 -7.95 -6.73 8.94
C HIS A 200 -7.43 -7.23 10.30
N GLN A 201 -7.55 -8.54 10.54
CA GLN A 201 -7.18 -9.19 11.80
C GLN A 201 -5.83 -9.90 11.74
N ASP A 202 -5.41 -10.28 10.54
CA ASP A 202 -4.24 -11.06 10.28
C ASP A 202 -2.97 -10.21 10.26
N THR A 203 -1.84 -10.88 10.07
CA THR A 203 -0.52 -10.24 9.97
C THR A 203 0.34 -11.09 9.05
N VAL A 204 1.40 -10.54 8.48
CA VAL A 204 2.43 -11.38 7.83
C VAL A 204 3.13 -12.32 8.84
N PRO A 205 3.84 -13.37 8.36
CA PRO A 205 4.62 -14.25 9.22
C PRO A 205 5.63 -13.50 10.12
N LEU A 206 5.95 -14.14 11.25
CA LEU A 206 6.81 -13.54 12.28
C LEU A 206 8.31 -13.49 11.91
N ASN A 207 8.73 -14.16 10.84
CA ASN A 207 10.15 -14.46 10.55
C ASN A 207 10.82 -15.29 11.68
N ASP A 208 12.15 -15.47 11.66
CA ASP A 208 12.86 -16.14 12.77
C ASP A 208 12.86 -15.20 14.00
N PRO A 209 12.25 -15.58 15.13
CA PRO A 209 12.22 -14.74 16.32
C PRO A 209 13.59 -14.30 16.84
N LYS A 210 14.67 -15.01 16.47
CA LYS A 210 16.06 -14.64 16.87
C LYS A 210 16.57 -13.37 16.19
N ASP A 211 15.98 -13.01 15.04
CA ASP A 211 16.37 -11.81 14.30
C ASP A 211 15.68 -10.55 14.87
N TRP A 212 14.74 -10.73 15.81
CA TRP A 212 14.07 -9.64 16.50
C TRP A 212 14.82 -9.21 17.76
N GLU A 213 14.85 -7.91 18.02
CA GLU A 213 15.36 -7.33 19.26
C GLU A 213 14.40 -7.55 20.42
N LYS A 214 13.09 -7.52 20.13
CA LYS A 214 12.00 -7.83 21.06
C LYS A 214 11.15 -8.95 20.47
N ASP A 215 10.68 -9.88 21.29
CA ASP A 215 9.83 -10.97 20.81
C ASP A 215 8.68 -10.43 19.94
N PRO A 216 8.46 -10.98 18.72
CA PRO A 216 7.48 -10.45 17.78
C PRO A 216 6.05 -10.48 18.29
N LEU A 217 5.76 -11.28 19.32
CA LEU A 217 4.46 -11.35 20.01
C LEU A 217 4.54 -10.77 21.43
N SER A 218 5.57 -9.99 21.77
CA SER A 218 5.69 -9.39 23.11
C SER A 218 4.57 -8.42 23.43
N GLY A 219 4.14 -7.62 22.44
CA GLY A 219 3.27 -6.47 22.68
C GLY A 219 3.90 -5.44 23.64
N GLU A 220 5.22 -5.38 23.74
CA GLU A 220 5.90 -4.55 24.74
C GLU A 220 5.57 -3.06 24.51
N TYR A 221 5.12 -2.37 25.57
CA TYR A 221 4.96 -0.92 25.58
C TYR A 221 6.06 -0.28 26.42
N ASP A 222 6.90 0.57 25.82
CA ASP A 222 8.05 1.20 26.50
C ASP A 222 7.75 2.60 27.09
N GLY A 223 6.49 3.06 26.99
CA GLY A 223 6.07 4.42 27.34
C GLY A 223 5.84 5.32 26.12
N GLU A 224 6.43 5.00 24.98
CA GLU A 224 6.28 5.76 23.72
C GLU A 224 5.68 4.89 22.61
N ASN A 225 6.18 3.66 22.45
CA ASN A 225 5.87 2.77 21.34
C ASN A 225 5.38 1.40 21.83
N VAL A 226 4.45 0.80 21.09
CA VAL A 226 4.07 -0.61 21.24
C VAL A 226 4.78 -1.42 20.18
N TYR A 227 5.51 -2.47 20.59
CA TYR A 227 6.32 -3.31 19.72
C TYR A 227 5.68 -4.68 19.47
N GLY A 228 5.85 -5.19 18.25
CA GLY A 228 5.50 -6.55 17.85
C GLY A 228 4.77 -6.59 16.51
N ARG A 229 4.67 -7.79 15.92
CA ARG A 229 4.00 -8.01 14.63
C ARG A 229 2.54 -7.62 14.73
N GLY A 230 2.10 -6.78 13.79
CA GLY A 230 0.76 -6.24 13.72
C GLY A 230 0.50 -5.04 14.62
N SER A 231 1.52 -4.55 15.34
CA SER A 231 1.40 -3.31 16.10
C SER A 231 1.16 -2.11 15.18
N SER A 232 1.62 -2.14 13.94
CA SER A 232 1.35 -1.12 12.92
C SER A 232 0.48 -1.63 11.76
N ASP A 233 0.50 -2.92 11.42
CA ASP A 233 -0.25 -3.48 10.27
C ASP A 233 -0.99 -4.79 10.64
N CYS A 234 -2.28 -4.77 10.97
CA CYS A 234 -3.11 -3.57 11.13
C CYS A 234 -3.93 -3.60 12.43
N LYS A 235 -3.39 -4.27 13.48
CA LYS A 235 -4.10 -4.38 14.76
C LYS A 235 -4.25 -3.03 15.46
N ASN A 236 -3.38 -2.04 15.22
CA ASN A 236 -3.60 -0.68 15.71
C ASN A 236 -4.92 -0.10 15.19
N LEU A 237 -5.17 -0.16 13.89
CA LEU A 237 -6.39 0.37 13.30
C LEU A 237 -7.61 -0.40 13.80
N LEU A 238 -7.53 -1.75 13.80
CA LEU A 238 -8.61 -2.60 14.30
C LEU A 238 -8.96 -2.27 15.75
N ILE A 239 -7.97 -2.29 16.65
CA ILE A 239 -8.18 -2.02 18.07
C ILE A 239 -8.61 -0.56 18.29
N GLY A 240 -8.07 0.39 17.53
CA GLY A 240 -8.47 1.79 17.58
C GLY A 240 -9.93 2.01 17.17
N LEU A 241 -10.41 1.29 16.16
CA LEU A 241 -11.83 1.28 15.77
C LEU A 241 -12.71 0.64 16.86
N PHE A 242 -12.31 -0.48 17.45
CA PHE A 242 -13.03 -1.08 18.57
C PHE A 242 -13.09 -0.16 19.80
N GLU A 243 -12.00 0.53 20.14
CA GLU A 243 -11.98 1.54 21.22
C GLU A 243 -12.86 2.74 20.90
N THR A 244 -12.87 3.19 19.65
CA THR A 244 -13.77 4.24 19.16
C THR A 244 -15.23 3.84 19.35
N PHE A 245 -15.60 2.63 18.91
CA PHE A 245 -16.96 2.14 18.98
C PHE A 245 -17.39 1.92 20.44
N ASP A 246 -16.51 1.41 21.30
CA ASP A 246 -16.77 1.25 22.73
C ASP A 246 -17.06 2.61 23.39
N ALA A 247 -16.29 3.65 23.04
CA ALA A 247 -16.54 5.01 23.52
C ALA A 247 -17.88 5.58 23.01
N LEU A 248 -18.19 5.41 21.72
CA LEU A 248 -19.44 5.88 21.13
C LEU A 248 -20.66 5.15 21.71
N VAL A 249 -20.54 3.86 22.01
CA VAL A 249 -21.59 3.09 22.70
C VAL A 249 -21.78 3.59 24.14
N LYS A 250 -20.69 3.79 24.89
CA LYS A 250 -20.74 4.31 26.28
C LYS A 250 -21.38 5.70 26.36
N ASP A 251 -21.11 6.56 25.39
CA ASP A 251 -21.73 7.90 25.30
C ASP A 251 -23.16 7.86 24.70
N GLY A 252 -23.62 6.67 24.31
CA GLY A 252 -24.95 6.38 23.82
C GLY A 252 -25.21 6.79 22.38
N PHE A 253 -24.16 7.11 21.59
CA PHE A 253 -24.30 7.46 20.18
C PHE A 253 -24.70 6.24 19.35
N LEU A 254 -23.87 5.19 19.35
CA LEU A 254 -24.14 3.91 18.67
C LEU A 254 -25.15 3.02 19.43
N ASN A 255 -25.73 3.52 20.53
CA ASN A 255 -26.79 2.87 21.28
C ASN A 255 -28.11 3.65 21.13
N GLY A 256 -28.49 3.90 19.88
CA GLY A 256 -29.82 4.40 19.50
C GLY A 256 -29.94 5.90 19.19
N LYS A 257 -28.84 6.67 19.14
CA LYS A 257 -28.88 8.09 18.73
C LYS A 257 -28.43 8.33 17.29
N ASN A 258 -27.62 7.44 16.72
CA ASN A 258 -27.16 7.53 15.34
C ASN A 258 -28.33 7.44 14.35
N LYS A 259 -28.37 8.35 13.37
CA LYS A 259 -29.38 8.34 12.30
C LYS A 259 -28.99 7.39 11.18
N ARG A 260 -27.71 7.31 10.85
CA ARG A 260 -27.13 6.46 9.82
C ARG A 260 -26.62 5.17 10.42
N THR A 261 -26.75 4.08 9.66
CA THR A 261 -26.13 2.81 10.03
C THR A 261 -24.61 2.92 9.92
N VAL A 262 -23.91 2.45 10.95
CA VAL A 262 -22.44 2.36 10.97
C VAL A 262 -22.07 0.89 10.99
N ILE A 263 -21.13 0.50 10.13
CA ILE A 263 -20.72 -0.90 9.96
C ILE A 263 -19.21 -0.99 10.19
N LEU A 264 -18.79 -1.98 10.96
CA LEU A 264 -17.40 -2.42 11.06
C LEU A 264 -17.27 -3.78 10.35
N SER A 265 -16.36 -3.90 9.39
CA SER A 265 -16.09 -5.14 8.65
C SER A 265 -14.61 -5.49 8.72
N SER A 266 -14.28 -6.67 9.24
CA SER A 266 -12.89 -7.09 9.45
C SER A 266 -12.58 -8.44 8.81
N GLY A 267 -11.67 -8.41 7.82
CA GLY A 267 -11.07 -9.58 7.17
C GLY A 267 -10.11 -10.33 8.10
N PHE A 268 -9.63 -11.50 7.66
CA PHE A 268 -8.72 -12.35 8.45
C PHE A 268 -7.63 -13.02 7.60
N ASP A 269 -7.47 -12.58 6.34
CA ASP A 269 -6.47 -13.07 5.41
C ASP A 269 -6.03 -12.00 4.39
N GLU A 270 -6.10 -10.71 4.75
CA GLU A 270 -5.68 -9.58 3.86
C GLU A 270 -4.25 -9.80 3.34
N GLU A 271 -3.36 -10.23 4.24
CA GLU A 271 -1.94 -10.47 3.99
C GLU A 271 -1.71 -11.70 3.10
N ASN A 272 -2.79 -12.45 2.80
CA ASN A 272 -2.88 -13.50 1.78
C ASN A 272 -3.97 -13.18 0.75
N SER A 273 -4.07 -11.91 0.35
CA SER A 273 -4.97 -11.38 -0.66
C SER A 273 -6.47 -11.28 -0.32
N GLY A 274 -6.88 -11.63 0.89
CA GLY A 274 -8.23 -11.39 1.40
C GLY A 274 -9.31 -12.29 0.79
N PHE A 275 -8.95 -13.40 0.13
CA PHE A 275 -9.92 -14.22 -0.62
C PHE A 275 -10.93 -14.93 0.29
N GLN A 276 -10.53 -15.31 1.51
CA GLN A 276 -11.38 -16.01 2.49
C GLN A 276 -12.15 -15.03 3.39
N GLY A 277 -11.58 -13.88 3.71
CA GLY A 277 -12.17 -12.81 4.49
C GLY A 277 -12.95 -11.84 3.61
N ALA A 278 -12.30 -10.79 3.12
CA ALA A 278 -12.92 -9.73 2.31
C ALA A 278 -13.68 -10.25 1.09
N GLY A 279 -13.17 -11.27 0.41
CA GLY A 279 -13.81 -11.95 -0.72
C GLY A 279 -15.15 -12.61 -0.39
N HIS A 280 -15.48 -12.81 0.89
CA HIS A 280 -16.79 -13.29 1.37
C HIS A 280 -17.58 -12.19 2.09
N LEU A 281 -16.91 -11.30 2.81
CA LEU A 281 -17.53 -10.16 3.49
C LEU A 281 -18.16 -9.17 2.51
N ALA A 282 -17.48 -8.85 1.41
CA ALA A 282 -18.01 -7.92 0.42
C ALA A 282 -19.26 -8.47 -0.29
N PRO A 283 -19.31 -9.72 -0.78
CA PRO A 283 -20.56 -10.32 -1.29
C PRO A 283 -21.68 -10.37 -0.27
N PHE A 284 -21.39 -10.64 1.01
CA PHE A 284 -22.40 -10.61 2.08
C PHE A 284 -23.04 -9.23 2.22
N LEU A 285 -22.23 -8.17 2.25
CA LEU A 285 -22.72 -6.79 2.30
C LEU A 285 -23.44 -6.39 1.02
N LEU A 286 -22.97 -6.85 -0.15
CA LEU A 286 -23.57 -6.58 -1.45
C LEU A 286 -24.96 -7.22 -1.57
N GLU A 287 -25.13 -8.46 -1.10
CA GLU A 287 -26.43 -9.13 -1.04
C GLU A 287 -27.40 -8.37 -0.12
N ARG A 288 -26.89 -7.86 1.00
CA ARG A 288 -27.68 -7.20 2.02
C ARG A 288 -28.13 -5.79 1.65
N TYR A 289 -27.25 -5.00 1.06
CA TYR A 289 -27.49 -3.57 0.79
C TYR A 289 -27.61 -3.23 -0.69
N GLY A 290 -27.06 -4.06 -1.60
CA GLY A 290 -27.02 -3.83 -3.04
C GLY A 290 -25.80 -3.02 -3.51
N PRO A 291 -25.61 -2.86 -4.83
CA PRO A 291 -24.52 -2.06 -5.38
C PRO A 291 -24.74 -0.56 -5.13
N ASP A 292 -23.65 0.20 -4.99
CA ASP A 292 -23.66 1.64 -4.65
C ASP A 292 -24.58 1.97 -3.45
N SER A 293 -24.59 1.12 -2.43
CA SER A 293 -25.48 1.24 -1.28
C SER A 293 -24.80 1.77 -0.03
N ILE A 294 -23.47 1.78 -0.01
CA ILE A 294 -22.64 2.31 1.07
C ILE A 294 -22.25 3.75 0.74
N SER A 295 -22.31 4.64 1.73
CA SER A 295 -21.99 6.06 1.54
C SER A 295 -20.52 6.23 1.18
N HIS A 296 -19.65 5.63 1.97
CA HIS A 296 -18.23 5.56 1.75
C HIS A 296 -17.62 4.47 2.63
N ILE A 297 -16.45 4.00 2.21
CA ILE A 297 -15.61 3.04 2.91
C ILE A 297 -14.36 3.77 3.38
N ILE A 298 -13.95 3.52 4.62
CA ILE A 298 -12.62 3.89 5.12
C ILE A 298 -11.91 2.62 5.57
N ASP A 299 -10.74 2.37 5.00
CA ASP A 299 -9.88 1.23 5.30
C ASP A 299 -8.44 1.71 5.58
N GLU A 300 -7.57 0.78 5.95
CA GLU A 300 -6.14 0.99 6.12
C GLU A 300 -5.49 1.66 4.90
N GLY A 301 -4.30 2.25 5.12
CA GLY A 301 -3.50 2.72 4.00
C GLY A 301 -2.50 3.80 4.34
N SER A 302 -2.52 4.90 3.58
CA SER A 302 -1.52 5.95 3.73
C SER A 302 -1.66 6.69 5.07
N ILE A 303 -0.55 7.18 5.62
CA ILE A 303 -0.60 7.97 6.85
C ILE A 303 -1.14 9.38 6.56
N ALA A 304 -2.12 9.81 7.37
CA ALA A 304 -2.83 11.06 7.15
C ALA A 304 -2.10 12.32 7.61
N TYR A 305 -0.87 12.26 8.13
CA TYR A 305 -0.09 13.46 8.43
C TYR A 305 1.39 13.34 8.03
N VAL A 306 1.76 14.05 6.96
CA VAL A 306 3.13 14.20 6.49
C VAL A 306 3.58 15.65 6.73
N PRO A 307 4.53 15.89 7.65
CA PRO A 307 4.96 17.24 7.98
C PRO A 307 5.68 17.94 6.82
N GLY A 308 5.38 19.22 6.61
CA GLY A 308 6.08 20.08 5.66
C GLY A 308 7.44 20.54 6.22
N SER A 309 8.40 20.82 5.32
CA SER A 309 9.76 21.24 5.70
C SER A 309 9.84 22.65 6.31
N SER A 310 8.83 23.50 6.05
CA SER A 310 8.83 24.93 6.39
C SER A 310 7.57 25.36 7.14
N GLY A 311 6.88 24.41 7.78
CA GLY A 311 5.53 24.60 8.30
C GLY A 311 4.48 23.91 7.42
N GLY A 312 3.26 23.82 7.94
CA GLY A 312 2.16 23.08 7.32
C GLY A 312 2.37 21.56 7.26
N ALA A 313 1.37 20.85 6.74
CA ALA A 313 1.45 19.41 6.48
C ALA A 313 0.47 19.02 5.38
N ILE A 314 0.69 17.85 4.79
CA ILE A 314 -0.30 17.23 3.90
C ILE A 314 -0.81 15.94 4.52
N GLY A 315 -2.08 15.61 4.28
CA GLY A 315 -2.60 14.28 4.55
C GLY A 315 -2.74 13.51 3.26
N ILE A 316 -2.11 12.35 3.15
CA ILE A 316 -2.22 11.53 1.94
C ILE A 316 -3.39 10.57 2.16
N ILE A 317 -4.50 10.84 1.49
CA ILE A 317 -5.70 9.99 1.56
C ILE A 317 -5.78 9.20 0.27
N ALA A 318 -5.47 7.91 0.31
CA ALA A 318 -5.41 7.13 -0.92
C ALA A 318 -6.82 6.94 -1.48
N THR A 319 -7.02 7.46 -2.70
CA THR A 319 -8.28 7.41 -3.47
C THR A 319 -8.19 6.43 -4.63
N GLY A 320 -7.08 5.72 -4.76
CA GLY A 320 -6.87 4.67 -5.73
C GLY A 320 -5.66 3.81 -5.38
N GLU A 321 -5.58 2.66 -6.04
CA GLU A 321 -4.51 1.67 -5.89
C GLU A 321 -4.07 1.20 -7.26
N LYS A 322 -2.82 0.77 -7.35
CA LYS A 322 -2.31 0.11 -8.56
C LYS A 322 -3.00 -1.22 -8.80
N GLY A 323 -3.05 -1.67 -10.05
CA GLY A 323 -3.46 -3.04 -10.36
C GLY A 323 -2.36 -4.04 -9.98
N HIS A 324 -2.69 -5.33 -9.99
CA HIS A 324 -1.76 -6.42 -9.70
C HIS A 324 -1.86 -7.49 -10.78
N PHE A 325 -0.73 -8.01 -11.27
CA PHE A 325 -0.76 -9.14 -12.18
C PHE A 325 0.49 -10.01 -12.14
N ASP A 326 0.32 -11.23 -11.66
CA ASP A 326 1.35 -12.25 -11.66
C ASP A 326 1.23 -13.18 -12.86
N VAL A 327 2.35 -13.33 -13.57
CA VAL A 327 2.44 -14.14 -14.79
C VAL A 327 3.50 -15.21 -14.62
N GLU A 328 3.13 -16.44 -14.89
CA GLU A 328 4.05 -17.56 -14.98
C GLU A 328 4.49 -17.78 -16.44
N ILE A 329 5.80 -17.94 -16.61
CA ILE A 329 6.44 -18.32 -17.87
C ILE A 329 7.01 -19.71 -17.69
N GLU A 330 6.51 -20.67 -18.45
CA GLU A 330 7.06 -22.02 -18.51
C GLU A 330 7.78 -22.23 -19.85
N VAL A 331 9.01 -22.73 -19.77
CA VAL A 331 9.75 -23.15 -20.96
C VAL A 331 10.02 -24.63 -20.87
N THR A 332 9.48 -25.37 -21.83
CA THR A 332 9.74 -26.79 -22.02
C THR A 332 10.70 -27.02 -23.18
N ALA A 333 11.66 -27.92 -23.02
CA ALA A 333 12.59 -28.32 -24.06
C ALA A 333 13.09 -29.76 -23.82
N PRO A 334 13.65 -30.43 -24.83
CA PRO A 334 14.24 -31.75 -24.64
C PRO A 334 15.34 -31.74 -23.56
N GLY A 335 15.15 -32.57 -22.53
CA GLY A 335 16.16 -32.84 -21.51
C GLY A 335 17.24 -33.79 -22.03
N GLY A 336 18.15 -34.20 -21.14
CA GLY A 336 19.23 -35.12 -21.52
C GLY A 336 20.44 -35.08 -20.60
N HIS A 337 21.49 -35.77 -21.01
CA HIS A 337 22.75 -35.82 -20.28
C HIS A 337 23.58 -34.56 -20.57
N SER A 338 24.07 -33.87 -19.53
CA SER A 338 24.78 -32.59 -19.69
C SER A 338 26.11 -32.69 -20.48
N SER A 339 26.65 -33.90 -20.73
CA SER A 339 27.86 -34.09 -21.56
C SER A 339 27.59 -34.05 -23.06
N ILE A 340 26.33 -34.07 -23.49
CA ILE A 340 25.93 -33.96 -24.90
C ILE A 340 24.76 -32.95 -24.96
N PRO A 341 25.00 -31.67 -24.61
CA PRO A 341 23.94 -30.68 -24.64
C PRO A 341 23.59 -30.29 -26.08
N ARG A 342 22.38 -29.79 -26.26
CA ARG A 342 22.02 -29.00 -27.45
C ARG A 342 22.63 -27.60 -27.33
N ASP A 343 22.57 -26.82 -28.41
CA ASP A 343 23.11 -25.44 -28.44
C ASP A 343 22.48 -24.54 -27.35
N HIS A 344 21.21 -24.79 -27.01
CA HIS A 344 20.51 -24.12 -25.91
C HIS A 344 19.75 -25.12 -25.04
N THR A 345 19.57 -24.75 -23.76
CA THR A 345 18.81 -25.49 -22.75
C THR A 345 17.53 -24.73 -22.42
N SER A 346 16.57 -25.39 -21.77
CA SER A 346 15.35 -24.74 -21.23
C SER A 346 15.67 -23.54 -20.35
N ILE A 347 16.65 -23.66 -19.44
CA ILE A 347 17.16 -22.54 -18.63
C ILE A 347 17.71 -21.42 -19.52
N GLY A 348 18.45 -21.76 -20.58
CA GLY A 348 19.00 -20.79 -21.53
C GLY A 348 17.90 -20.01 -22.26
N TYR A 349 16.87 -20.68 -22.76
CA TYR A 349 15.73 -20.04 -23.42
C TYR A 349 14.95 -19.14 -22.47
N LEU A 350 14.65 -19.61 -21.24
CA LEU A 350 14.01 -18.77 -20.23
C LEU A 350 14.86 -17.56 -19.89
N SER A 351 16.18 -17.74 -19.73
CA SER A 351 17.12 -16.64 -19.45
C SER A 351 17.14 -15.60 -20.57
N GLN A 352 17.06 -16.01 -21.83
CA GLN A 352 16.95 -15.10 -22.97
C GLN A 352 15.66 -14.26 -22.89
N PHE A 353 14.53 -14.88 -22.56
CA PHE A 353 13.27 -14.17 -22.38
C PHE A 353 13.34 -13.17 -21.22
N LEU A 354 13.73 -13.64 -20.04
CA LEU A 354 13.77 -12.84 -18.82
C LEU A 354 14.70 -11.62 -18.98
N THR A 355 15.90 -11.82 -19.54
CA THR A 355 16.85 -10.73 -19.78
C THR A 355 16.25 -9.66 -20.69
N ARG A 356 15.57 -10.05 -21.78
CA ARG A 356 14.97 -9.10 -22.72
C ARG A 356 13.77 -8.37 -22.11
N TYR A 357 12.95 -9.09 -21.35
CA TYR A 357 11.76 -8.54 -20.70
C TYR A 357 12.12 -7.52 -19.61
N GLU A 358 13.12 -7.85 -18.79
CA GLU A 358 13.60 -6.99 -17.70
C GLU A 358 14.29 -5.72 -18.23
N TYR A 359 15.05 -5.85 -19.33
CA TYR A 359 15.79 -4.73 -19.91
C TYR A 359 14.90 -3.57 -20.40
N GLU A 360 13.76 -3.88 -21.04
CA GLU A 360 12.78 -2.85 -21.41
C GLU A 360 11.91 -2.55 -20.20
N GLN A 361 12.07 -1.39 -19.56
CA GLN A 361 11.21 -0.97 -18.45
C GLN A 361 9.90 -0.35 -18.96
N PHE A 362 8.84 -0.37 -18.16
CA PHE A 362 7.63 0.38 -18.50
C PHE A 362 7.92 1.88 -18.46
N THR A 363 7.26 2.65 -19.32
CA THR A 363 7.42 4.11 -19.31
C THR A 363 6.53 4.70 -18.21
N PRO A 364 7.05 5.55 -17.30
CA PRO A 364 6.21 6.28 -16.35
C PRO A 364 5.10 7.07 -17.04
N LEU A 365 3.92 7.04 -16.46
CA LEU A 365 2.74 7.78 -16.89
C LEU A 365 2.14 8.51 -15.69
N LEU A 366 2.02 9.83 -15.81
CA LEU A 366 1.35 10.68 -14.83
C LEU A 366 0.14 11.33 -15.50
N THR A 367 -0.98 10.62 -15.47
CA THR A 367 -2.27 11.06 -16.03
C THR A 367 -3.07 11.88 -15.01
N LEU A 368 -4.15 12.52 -15.46
CA LEU A 368 -5.13 13.15 -14.55
C LEU A 368 -5.82 12.11 -13.66
N ASP A 369 -5.94 10.89 -14.16
CA ASP A 369 -6.53 9.75 -13.45
C ASP A 369 -5.54 9.09 -12.48
N ASN A 370 -4.31 9.59 -12.33
CA ASN A 370 -3.40 9.11 -11.28
C ASN A 370 -3.50 10.06 -10.09
N PRO A 371 -4.08 9.65 -8.94
CA PRO A 371 -4.22 10.50 -7.75
C PRO A 371 -2.90 11.11 -7.27
N PHE A 372 -1.77 10.46 -7.54
CA PHE A 372 -0.45 10.98 -7.20
C PHE A 372 -0.15 12.35 -7.82
N LEU A 373 -0.73 12.65 -8.99
CA LEU A 373 -0.61 14.00 -9.57
C LEU A 373 -1.22 15.07 -8.65
N ALA A 374 -2.37 14.77 -8.03
CA ALA A 374 -3.01 15.67 -7.08
C ALA A 374 -2.15 15.83 -5.81
N THR A 375 -1.57 14.74 -5.29
CA THR A 375 -0.59 14.82 -4.18
C THR A 375 0.56 15.77 -4.52
N LEU A 376 1.17 15.61 -5.70
CA LEU A 376 2.26 16.47 -6.14
C LEU A 376 1.82 17.92 -6.28
N GLN A 377 0.60 18.17 -6.78
CA GLN A 377 0.04 19.53 -6.91
C GLN A 377 -0.17 20.17 -5.53
N CYS A 378 -0.74 19.45 -4.57
CA CYS A 378 -0.87 19.92 -3.19
C CYS A 378 0.49 20.24 -2.55
N LEU A 379 1.48 19.35 -2.70
CA LEU A 379 2.84 19.59 -2.26
C LEU A 379 3.44 20.84 -2.92
N ALA A 380 3.18 21.04 -4.22
CA ALA A 380 3.68 22.17 -4.97
C ALA A 380 3.00 23.50 -4.61
N GLU A 381 1.72 23.50 -4.21
CA GLU A 381 1.00 24.72 -3.81
C GLU A 381 1.30 25.09 -2.36
N HIS A 382 1.28 24.13 -1.43
CA HIS A 382 1.19 24.39 0.02
C HIS A 382 2.44 24.05 0.81
N THR A 383 3.48 23.48 0.19
CA THR A 383 4.72 23.11 0.88
C THR A 383 5.98 23.55 0.11
N GLU A 384 7.13 23.52 0.80
CA GLU A 384 8.45 23.76 0.20
C GLU A 384 9.26 22.47 -0.03
N THR A 385 8.61 21.31 0.10
CA THR A 385 9.27 19.99 -0.03
C THR A 385 9.83 19.72 -1.43
N LEU A 386 9.18 20.27 -2.46
CA LEU A 386 9.61 20.12 -3.86
C LEU A 386 10.48 21.31 -4.30
N PRO A 387 11.58 21.07 -5.05
CA PRO A 387 12.38 22.15 -5.61
C PRO A 387 11.53 23.10 -6.48
N GLU A 388 11.79 24.41 -6.42
CA GLU A 388 10.99 25.45 -7.10
C GLU A 388 10.73 25.17 -8.59
N LYS A 389 11.76 24.67 -9.30
CA LYS A 389 11.65 24.31 -10.71
C LYS A 389 10.73 23.10 -10.92
N VAL A 390 10.72 22.14 -10.00
CA VAL A 390 9.82 20.97 -10.04
C VAL A 390 8.39 21.43 -9.78
N ARG A 391 8.16 22.25 -8.74
CA ARG A 391 6.84 22.85 -8.42
C ARG A 391 6.19 23.49 -9.65
N LYS A 392 6.91 24.36 -10.35
CA LYS A 392 6.41 25.03 -11.58
C LYS A 392 6.03 24.06 -12.69
N ASN A 393 6.68 22.90 -12.81
CA ASN A 393 6.33 21.89 -13.80
C ASN A 393 5.14 21.04 -13.33
N VAL A 394 5.07 20.68 -12.04
CA VAL A 394 3.95 19.94 -11.44
C VAL A 394 2.63 20.67 -11.64
N LEU A 395 2.58 21.97 -11.33
CA LEU A 395 1.38 22.81 -11.52
C LEU A 395 0.93 22.91 -12.98
N LYS A 396 1.80 22.55 -13.94
CA LYS A 396 1.50 22.55 -15.38
C LYS A 396 1.42 21.15 -15.98
N ALA A 397 1.66 20.10 -15.20
CA ALA A 397 1.81 18.73 -15.70
C ALA A 397 0.53 18.18 -16.33
N HIS A 398 -0.64 18.63 -15.86
CA HIS A 398 -1.94 18.25 -16.42
C HIS A 398 -2.26 18.91 -17.78
N GLN A 399 -1.63 20.04 -18.11
CA GLN A 399 -1.90 20.80 -19.36
C GLN A 399 -0.73 20.74 -20.36
N SER A 400 0.48 20.44 -19.90
CA SER A 400 1.69 20.52 -20.71
C SER A 400 2.47 19.20 -20.70
N PRO A 401 2.47 18.44 -21.81
CA PRO A 401 3.27 17.21 -21.92
C PRO A 401 4.76 17.43 -21.65
N LYS A 402 5.29 18.61 -22.00
CA LYS A 402 6.68 18.99 -21.71
C LYS A 402 6.93 19.18 -20.21
N ALA A 403 5.98 19.77 -19.49
CA ALA A 403 6.07 19.90 -18.03
C ALA A 403 5.93 18.53 -17.35
N ASN A 404 4.94 17.74 -17.78
CA ASN A 404 4.71 16.37 -17.33
C ASN A 404 5.98 15.51 -17.49
N LYS A 405 6.61 15.51 -18.67
CA LYS A 405 7.88 14.81 -18.92
C LYS A 405 8.97 15.22 -17.93
N LYS A 406 9.12 16.51 -17.61
CA LYS A 406 10.12 16.97 -16.63
C LYS A 406 9.81 16.50 -15.21
N VAL A 407 8.53 16.38 -14.85
CA VAL A 407 8.12 15.80 -13.56
C VAL A 407 8.49 14.32 -13.54
N LEU A 408 8.16 13.55 -14.58
CA LEU A 408 8.56 12.15 -14.69
C LEU A 408 10.08 11.94 -14.60
N GLU A 409 10.88 12.78 -15.27
CA GLU A 409 12.36 12.74 -15.14
C GLU A 409 12.88 13.10 -13.75
N PHE A 410 12.11 13.85 -12.96
CA PHE A 410 12.40 14.08 -11.55
C PHE A 410 12.04 12.84 -10.72
N LEU A 411 10.83 12.29 -10.90
CA LEU A 411 10.35 11.10 -10.16
C LEU A 411 11.28 9.90 -10.36
N LYS A 412 11.78 9.66 -11.58
CA LYS A 412 12.73 8.57 -11.90
C LYS A 412 14.00 8.54 -11.04
N LYS A 413 14.37 9.65 -10.41
CA LYS A 413 15.58 9.74 -9.57
C LYS A 413 15.40 9.12 -8.18
N ASN A 414 14.17 8.83 -7.78
CA ASN A 414 13.83 8.20 -6.53
C ASN A 414 12.90 7.01 -6.79
N LEU A 415 13.29 5.82 -6.35
CA LEU A 415 12.56 4.58 -6.65
C LEU A 415 11.11 4.62 -6.13
N MET A 416 10.91 5.11 -4.90
CA MET A 416 9.56 5.22 -4.31
C MET A 416 8.66 6.11 -5.16
N LEU A 417 9.13 7.30 -5.52
CA LEU A 417 8.36 8.25 -6.33
C LEU A 417 8.15 7.77 -7.78
N ARG A 418 9.11 7.04 -8.34
CA ARG A 418 9.02 6.47 -9.69
C ARG A 418 7.86 5.49 -9.78
N TYR A 419 7.76 4.56 -8.84
CA TYR A 419 6.76 3.48 -8.91
C TYR A 419 5.33 3.89 -8.55
N LEU A 420 5.12 5.10 -8.02
CA LEU A 420 3.79 5.72 -7.94
C LEU A 420 3.24 6.16 -9.32
N ALA A 421 4.12 6.33 -10.31
CA ALA A 421 3.77 6.72 -11.68
C ALA A 421 4.17 5.67 -12.74
N GLU A 422 4.82 4.57 -12.38
CA GLU A 422 5.31 3.56 -13.33
C GLU A 422 4.83 2.17 -12.94
N THR A 423 4.41 1.38 -13.93
CA THR A 423 4.17 -0.05 -13.75
C THR A 423 5.48 -0.74 -13.36
N SER A 424 5.51 -1.39 -12.19
CA SER A 424 6.68 -2.17 -11.78
C SER A 424 6.64 -3.55 -12.42
N GLN A 425 7.81 -4.15 -12.58
CA GLN A 425 7.98 -5.55 -12.94
C GLN A 425 9.10 -6.14 -12.08
N ALA A 426 8.89 -7.32 -11.53
CA ALA A 426 9.88 -8.03 -10.73
C ALA A 426 9.85 -9.52 -11.08
N ILE A 427 11.02 -10.13 -11.27
CA ILE A 427 11.14 -11.58 -11.49
C ILE A 427 11.46 -12.17 -10.12
N ASP A 428 10.45 -12.73 -9.47
CA ASP A 428 10.55 -13.08 -8.05
C ASP A 428 10.92 -14.55 -7.84
N LEU A 429 10.41 -15.45 -8.69
CA LEU A 429 10.61 -16.89 -8.58
C LEU A 429 11.16 -17.46 -9.87
N ILE A 430 12.16 -18.35 -9.77
CA ILE A 430 12.65 -19.19 -10.87
C ILE A 430 12.82 -20.61 -10.35
N LYS A 431 12.25 -21.60 -11.06
CA LYS A 431 12.34 -23.02 -10.70
C LYS A 431 12.81 -23.86 -11.88
N GLY A 432 13.83 -24.69 -11.66
CA GLY A 432 14.25 -25.70 -12.65
C GLY A 432 15.61 -26.33 -12.35
N GLY A 433 15.79 -27.57 -12.83
CA GLY A 433 17.02 -28.35 -12.65
C GLY A 433 17.10 -29.07 -11.30
N ASP A 434 17.36 -30.38 -11.34
CA ASP A 434 17.44 -31.20 -10.11
C ASP A 434 18.87 -31.58 -9.72
N LYS A 435 19.75 -31.73 -10.72
CA LYS A 435 21.15 -32.17 -10.54
C LYS A 435 22.05 -31.67 -11.66
N ALA A 436 23.32 -31.45 -11.37
CA ALA A 436 24.29 -30.83 -12.29
C ALA A 436 24.49 -31.58 -13.62
N ASN A 437 24.23 -32.89 -13.68
CA ASN A 437 24.44 -33.72 -14.88
C ASN A 437 23.15 -34.09 -15.64
N SER A 438 22.05 -33.38 -15.38
CA SER A 438 20.78 -33.58 -16.08
C SER A 438 20.24 -32.25 -16.57
N LEU A 439 19.94 -32.18 -17.86
CA LEU A 439 19.28 -31.03 -18.46
C LEU A 439 17.78 -31.08 -18.11
N PRO A 440 17.21 -30.03 -17.47
CA PRO A 440 15.80 -30.01 -17.10
C PRO A 440 14.91 -29.91 -18.34
N GLN A 441 13.78 -30.63 -18.29
CA GLN A 441 12.79 -30.60 -19.37
C GLN A 441 11.82 -29.42 -19.28
N SER A 442 11.58 -28.92 -18.07
CA SER A 442 10.73 -27.75 -17.80
C SER A 442 11.42 -26.83 -16.79
N VAL A 443 11.27 -25.53 -17.00
CA VAL A 443 11.76 -24.45 -16.14
C VAL A 443 10.70 -23.37 -16.12
N THR A 444 10.37 -22.84 -14.94
CA THR A 444 9.39 -21.78 -14.78
C THR A 444 9.99 -20.51 -14.17
N ALA A 445 9.37 -19.37 -14.46
CA ALA A 445 9.57 -18.14 -13.73
C ALA A 445 8.24 -17.43 -13.46
N LEU A 446 8.12 -16.77 -12.29
CA LEU A 446 7.00 -15.89 -11.96
C LEU A 446 7.45 -14.44 -12.06
N ILE A 447 6.67 -13.61 -12.75
CA ILE A 447 6.90 -12.18 -12.88
C ILE A 447 5.73 -11.42 -12.28
N ASN A 448 6.01 -10.66 -11.22
CA ASN A 448 5.05 -9.79 -10.55
C ASN A 448 4.97 -8.42 -11.22
N HIS A 449 3.75 -7.88 -11.31
CA HIS A 449 3.50 -6.53 -11.80
C HIS A 449 2.58 -5.73 -10.88
N ARG A 450 2.98 -4.51 -10.54
CA ARG A 450 2.04 -3.49 -10.02
C ARG A 450 1.72 -2.48 -11.12
N ILE A 451 0.51 -2.53 -11.64
CA ILE A 451 0.05 -1.79 -12.84
C ILE A 451 -0.29 -0.34 -12.46
N ALA A 452 0.41 0.64 -13.04
CA ALA A 452 0.12 2.05 -12.79
C ALA A 452 -1.14 2.54 -13.53
N HIS A 453 -1.80 3.58 -13.01
CA HIS A 453 -2.89 4.26 -13.70
C HIS A 453 -2.43 4.74 -15.09
N GLY A 454 -3.26 4.47 -16.10
CA GLY A 454 -2.93 4.68 -17.51
C GLY A 454 -2.34 3.45 -18.22
N ASN A 455 -2.00 2.39 -17.47
CA ASN A 455 -1.79 1.05 -18.02
C ASN A 455 -2.95 0.12 -17.65
N THR A 456 -3.04 -0.99 -18.38
CA THR A 456 -4.02 -2.06 -18.15
C THR A 456 -3.32 -3.41 -18.17
N VAL A 457 -4.01 -4.47 -17.75
CA VAL A 457 -3.56 -5.86 -17.87
C VAL A 457 -3.11 -6.18 -19.30
N GLN A 458 -3.84 -5.68 -20.31
CA GLN A 458 -3.49 -5.87 -21.72
C GLN A 458 -2.16 -5.19 -22.11
N THR A 459 -1.75 -4.15 -21.40
CA THR A 459 -0.43 -3.52 -21.61
C THR A 459 0.68 -4.50 -21.22
N ILE A 460 0.49 -5.24 -20.12
CA ILE A 460 1.43 -6.28 -19.65
C ILE A 460 1.47 -7.43 -20.66
N TRP A 461 0.29 -7.95 -21.03
CA TRP A 461 0.18 -9.03 -22.02
C TRP A 461 0.87 -8.72 -23.35
N LYS A 462 0.70 -7.50 -23.88
CA LYS A 462 1.35 -7.08 -25.13
C LYS A 462 2.87 -7.17 -25.04
N LYS A 463 3.45 -6.77 -23.92
CA LYS A 463 4.90 -6.81 -23.71
C LYS A 463 5.41 -8.24 -23.53
N LEU A 464 4.71 -9.05 -22.73
CA LEU A 464 5.03 -10.47 -22.54
C LEU A 464 5.01 -11.21 -23.88
N ALA A 465 3.92 -11.06 -24.64
CA ALA A 465 3.76 -11.69 -25.95
C ALA A 465 4.84 -11.24 -26.95
N LYS A 466 5.21 -9.94 -26.96
CA LYS A 466 6.30 -9.40 -27.79
C LYS A 466 7.61 -10.16 -27.58
N TYR A 467 8.03 -10.31 -26.31
CA TYR A 467 9.31 -10.95 -26.00
C TYR A 467 9.27 -12.47 -26.08
N ALA A 468 8.17 -13.10 -25.67
CA ALA A 468 7.99 -14.54 -25.78
C ALA A 468 7.99 -14.98 -27.24
N ARG A 469 7.30 -14.23 -28.12
CA ARG A 469 7.28 -14.48 -29.57
C ARG A 469 8.66 -14.32 -30.19
N ALA A 470 9.42 -13.29 -29.81
CA ALA A 470 10.77 -13.09 -30.33
C ALA A 470 11.69 -14.29 -29.98
N VAL A 471 11.71 -14.69 -28.70
CA VAL A 471 12.54 -15.82 -28.25
C VAL A 471 12.07 -17.14 -28.87
N ALA A 472 10.76 -17.38 -28.94
CA ALA A 472 10.23 -18.60 -29.53
C ALA A 472 10.57 -18.70 -31.03
N PHE A 473 10.37 -17.61 -31.79
CA PHE A 473 10.65 -17.59 -33.22
C PHE A 473 12.14 -17.79 -33.53
N GLU A 474 13.03 -17.05 -32.85
CA GLU A 474 14.48 -17.12 -33.07
C GLU A 474 15.08 -18.50 -32.76
N ASN A 475 14.48 -19.22 -31.81
CA ASN A 475 14.96 -20.53 -31.36
C ASN A 475 14.15 -21.70 -31.93
N GLY A 476 13.17 -21.43 -32.81
CA GLY A 476 12.31 -22.44 -33.42
C GLY A 476 11.51 -23.23 -32.39
N LEU A 477 10.97 -22.56 -31.36
CA LEU A 477 10.09 -23.11 -30.33
C LEU A 477 8.61 -22.81 -30.66
N GLY A 478 7.69 -23.58 -30.08
CA GLY A 478 6.28 -23.19 -30.05
C GLY A 478 6.00 -22.11 -29.00
N LEU A 479 4.84 -21.46 -29.09
CA LEU A 479 4.41 -20.44 -28.13
C LEU A 479 2.90 -20.48 -27.91
N THR A 480 2.50 -20.56 -26.63
CA THR A 480 1.14 -20.29 -26.17
C THR A 480 1.16 -19.07 -25.25
N VAL A 481 0.19 -18.17 -25.42
CA VAL A 481 -0.01 -17.00 -24.55
C VAL A 481 -1.46 -16.97 -24.14
N ASP A 482 -1.72 -17.04 -22.83
CA ASP A 482 -3.06 -17.02 -22.24
C ASP A 482 -4.00 -18.07 -22.86
N GLY A 483 -3.49 -19.29 -23.06
CA GLY A 483 -4.22 -20.39 -23.70
C GLY A 483 -4.35 -20.30 -25.23
N ILE A 484 -3.91 -19.21 -25.86
CA ILE A 484 -3.93 -19.04 -27.31
C ILE A 484 -2.62 -19.52 -27.93
N GLU A 485 -2.68 -20.48 -28.85
CA GLU A 485 -1.52 -20.90 -29.64
C GLU A 485 -1.11 -19.78 -30.62
N VAL A 486 0.07 -19.20 -30.40
CA VAL A 486 0.64 -18.14 -31.24
C VAL A 486 1.64 -18.70 -32.24
N LEU A 487 2.43 -19.69 -31.83
CA LEU A 487 3.31 -20.47 -32.69
C LEU A 487 3.10 -21.96 -32.39
N PRO A 488 2.99 -22.82 -33.42
CA PRO A 488 2.72 -24.24 -33.23
C PRO A 488 3.84 -24.90 -32.42
N LYS A 489 3.48 -25.89 -31.59
CA LYS A 489 4.46 -26.68 -30.82
C LYS A 489 5.48 -27.35 -31.74
N THR A 490 6.71 -27.45 -31.27
CA THR A 490 7.84 -28.04 -32.02
C THR A 490 8.58 -29.07 -31.17
N ASP A 491 9.38 -29.92 -31.81
CA ASP A 491 10.26 -30.87 -31.13
C ASP A 491 11.45 -30.21 -30.41
N ASN A 492 11.70 -28.91 -30.67
CA ASN A 492 12.74 -28.14 -29.99
C ASN A 492 12.29 -27.64 -28.61
N GLY A 493 10.97 -27.53 -28.40
CA GLY A 493 10.39 -27.03 -27.17
C GLY A 493 9.23 -26.08 -27.39
N HIS A 494 8.77 -25.50 -26.28
CA HIS A 494 7.59 -24.65 -26.22
C HIS A 494 7.70 -23.67 -25.05
N ILE A 495 7.29 -22.42 -25.28
CA ILE A 495 7.09 -21.40 -24.25
C ILE A 495 5.59 -21.28 -24.00
N ASP A 496 5.19 -21.37 -22.74
CA ASP A 496 3.83 -21.08 -22.29
C ASP A 496 3.85 -19.88 -21.34
N VAL A 497 3.02 -18.88 -21.64
CA VAL A 497 2.91 -17.63 -20.86
C VAL A 497 1.47 -17.56 -20.36
N ARG A 498 1.27 -17.67 -19.05
CA ARG A 498 -0.07 -17.77 -18.43
C ARG A 498 -0.19 -16.91 -17.19
N ALA A 499 -1.40 -16.44 -16.91
CA ALA A 499 -1.72 -15.82 -15.63
C ALA A 499 -1.49 -16.83 -14.50
N ALA A 500 -0.80 -16.44 -13.43
CA ALA A 500 -0.67 -17.26 -12.23
C ALA A 500 -1.99 -17.27 -11.43
N GLU A 501 -2.69 -16.15 -11.47
CA GLU A 501 -3.99 -15.90 -10.83
C GLU A 501 -4.79 -14.88 -11.64
N PRO A 502 -6.11 -14.74 -11.40
CA PRO A 502 -6.91 -13.71 -12.06
C PRO A 502 -6.29 -12.31 -11.85
N PRO A 503 -6.04 -11.55 -12.93
CA PRO A 503 -5.41 -10.24 -12.82
C PRO A 503 -6.32 -9.25 -12.10
N LEU A 504 -5.73 -8.40 -11.26
CA LEU A 504 -6.41 -7.29 -10.64
C LEU A 504 -6.24 -6.02 -11.50
N ALA A 505 -7.36 -5.46 -11.95
CA ALA A 505 -7.38 -4.18 -12.63
C ALA A 505 -6.90 -3.05 -11.70
N VAL A 506 -6.48 -1.92 -12.28
CA VAL A 506 -6.22 -0.71 -11.51
C VAL A 506 -7.52 -0.26 -10.83
N ALA A 507 -7.44 0.14 -9.55
CA ALA A 507 -8.65 0.47 -8.79
C ALA A 507 -9.41 1.67 -9.43
N PRO A 508 -10.74 1.67 -9.36
CA PRO A 508 -11.52 2.88 -9.61
C PRO A 508 -11.05 4.02 -8.71
N ILE A 509 -11.11 5.25 -9.23
CA ILE A 509 -10.65 6.42 -8.49
C ILE A 509 -11.84 7.00 -7.74
N THR A 510 -11.69 7.14 -6.42
CA THR A 510 -12.67 7.80 -5.58
C THR A 510 -12.86 9.26 -6.02
N PRO A 511 -14.11 9.72 -6.25
CA PRO A 511 -14.40 11.12 -6.54
C PRO A 511 -13.86 12.05 -5.46
N VAL A 512 -13.33 13.20 -5.87
CA VAL A 512 -12.80 14.23 -4.98
C VAL A 512 -13.45 15.57 -5.27
N GLY A 513 -13.62 16.39 -4.23
CA GLY A 513 -14.27 17.70 -4.31
C GLY A 513 -15.80 17.68 -4.27
N ASP A 514 -16.42 16.52 -4.05
CA ASP A 514 -17.82 16.42 -3.69
C ASP A 514 -18.04 16.52 -2.18
N ASP A 515 -19.31 16.46 -1.76
CA ASP A 515 -19.71 16.65 -0.37
C ASP A 515 -19.08 15.62 0.59
N ILE A 516 -18.85 14.38 0.15
CA ILE A 516 -18.24 13.32 0.98
C ILE A 516 -16.76 13.62 1.19
N TRP A 517 -16.02 13.92 0.10
CA TRP A 517 -14.62 14.30 0.20
C TRP A 517 -14.43 15.59 1.00
N ILE A 518 -15.24 16.61 0.73
CA ILE A 518 -15.17 17.90 1.44
C ILE A 518 -15.39 17.66 2.93
N ASN A 519 -16.39 16.87 3.32
CA ASN A 519 -16.64 16.56 4.71
C ASN A 519 -15.44 15.86 5.37
N LEU A 520 -14.90 14.80 4.76
CA LEU A 520 -13.72 14.10 5.29
C LEU A 520 -12.50 15.04 5.40
N ALA A 521 -12.23 15.81 4.35
CA ALA A 521 -11.12 16.76 4.28
C ALA A 521 -11.22 17.86 5.34
N SER A 522 -12.42 18.43 5.55
CA SER A 522 -12.70 19.42 6.57
C SER A 522 -12.48 18.89 8.00
N HIS A 523 -12.87 17.63 8.26
CA HIS A 523 -12.66 17.01 9.58
C HIS A 523 -11.20 16.68 9.83
N LEU A 524 -10.48 16.13 8.84
CA LEU A 524 -9.04 15.90 8.95
C LEU A 524 -8.29 17.21 9.24
N ARG A 525 -8.68 18.30 8.57
CA ARG A 525 -8.09 19.62 8.82
C ARG A 525 -8.32 20.11 10.24
N SER A 526 -9.58 20.11 10.71
CA SER A 526 -9.85 20.51 12.10
C SER A 526 -9.17 19.59 13.11
N PHE A 527 -9.11 18.29 12.83
CA PHE A 527 -8.46 17.33 13.72
C PHE A 527 -6.98 17.66 13.92
N TYR A 528 -6.20 17.78 12.85
CA TYR A 528 -4.78 18.08 12.98
C TYR A 528 -4.48 19.53 13.39
N GLU A 529 -5.24 20.50 12.87
CA GLU A 529 -4.98 21.92 13.18
C GLU A 529 -5.47 22.31 14.58
N ASP A 530 -6.61 21.79 15.05
CA ASP A 530 -7.23 22.26 16.30
C ASP A 530 -7.08 21.31 17.49
N LEU A 531 -6.80 20.02 17.25
CA LEU A 531 -6.71 18.99 18.29
C LEU A 531 -5.30 18.40 18.45
N VAL A 532 -4.66 17.95 17.36
CA VAL A 532 -3.35 17.28 17.46
C VAL A 532 -2.19 18.28 17.57
N PHE A 533 -2.18 19.32 16.72
CA PHE A 533 -1.09 20.30 16.67
C PHE A 533 -1.56 21.76 16.80
N PRO A 534 -2.41 22.12 17.78
CA PRO A 534 -2.97 23.48 17.90
C PRO A 534 -1.90 24.56 18.04
N GLU A 535 -0.79 24.28 18.72
CA GLU A 535 0.31 25.24 18.86
C GLU A 535 1.05 25.48 17.54
N LEU A 536 1.19 24.47 16.68
CA LEU A 536 1.87 24.61 15.39
C LEU A 536 1.10 25.56 14.48
N TYR A 537 -0.21 25.37 14.37
CA TYR A 537 -1.07 26.11 13.45
C TYR A 537 -1.59 27.44 14.00
N SER A 538 -1.58 27.64 15.33
CA SER A 538 -1.91 28.95 15.92
C SER A 538 -0.73 29.93 15.93
N ASN A 539 0.51 29.43 15.99
CA ASN A 539 1.71 30.27 16.02
C ASN A 539 2.19 30.72 14.63
N ASP A 540 1.79 30.00 13.58
CA ASP A 540 2.11 30.32 12.19
C ASP A 540 0.84 30.28 11.33
N THR A 541 0.30 31.46 11.03
CA THR A 541 -0.94 31.60 10.26
C THR A 541 -0.78 31.24 8.78
N ASP A 542 0.45 31.09 8.30
CA ASP A 542 0.73 30.66 6.92
C ASP A 542 0.81 29.12 6.82
N SER A 543 0.97 28.42 7.94
CA SER A 543 0.93 26.96 8.01
C SER A 543 -0.50 26.45 7.90
N VAL A 544 -0.73 25.47 7.02
CA VAL A 544 -2.03 24.84 6.81
C VAL A 544 -1.86 23.33 6.66
N TYR A 545 -2.82 22.56 7.17
CA TYR A 545 -2.94 21.14 6.87
C TYR A 545 -3.83 20.94 5.65
N VAL A 546 -3.34 20.17 4.66
CA VAL A 546 -4.03 19.96 3.40
C VAL A 546 -4.23 18.46 3.12
N PRO A 547 -5.45 17.93 3.27
CA PRO A 547 -5.80 16.60 2.77
C PRO A 547 -5.66 16.59 1.24
N ALA A 548 -4.89 15.63 0.73
CA ALA A 548 -4.58 15.46 -0.66
C ALA A 548 -4.95 14.03 -1.10
N PRO A 549 -5.57 13.87 -2.28
CA PRO A 549 -5.75 12.55 -2.87
C PRO A 549 -4.38 11.90 -3.10
N GLY A 550 -4.28 10.62 -2.77
CA GLY A 550 -3.07 9.81 -2.88
C GLY A 550 -3.32 8.50 -3.62
N ILE A 551 -2.24 7.77 -3.90
CA ILE A 551 -2.30 6.43 -4.47
C ILE A 551 -1.46 5.48 -3.63
N MET A 552 -1.93 4.25 -3.46
CA MET A 552 -1.14 3.16 -2.90
C MET A 552 -0.53 2.28 -3.99
N THR A 553 0.69 1.79 -3.73
CA THR A 553 1.36 0.82 -4.61
C THR A 553 0.92 -0.62 -4.36
N GLY A 554 0.53 -0.92 -3.11
CA GLY A 554 -0.10 -2.18 -2.71
C GLY A 554 -1.62 -2.14 -2.90
N ASN A 555 -2.26 -3.26 -2.57
CA ASN A 555 -3.71 -3.41 -2.59
C ASN A 555 -4.14 -3.90 -1.22
N THR A 556 -5.17 -3.26 -0.69
CA THR A 556 -5.88 -3.60 0.55
C THR A 556 -7.08 -4.50 0.25
N ASP A 557 -7.76 -4.97 1.28
CA ASP A 557 -9.03 -5.70 1.20
C ASP A 557 -10.10 -4.97 0.38
N THR A 558 -10.06 -3.64 0.31
CA THR A 558 -11.00 -2.83 -0.48
C THR A 558 -11.11 -3.22 -1.96
N LYS A 559 -10.14 -3.94 -2.54
CA LYS A 559 -10.23 -4.48 -3.91
C LYS A 559 -11.47 -5.37 -4.12
N HIS A 560 -12.00 -5.95 -3.05
CA HIS A 560 -13.21 -6.78 -3.06
C HIS A 560 -14.50 -5.96 -2.92
N TYR A 561 -14.41 -4.67 -2.56
CA TYR A 561 -15.55 -3.85 -2.14
C TYR A 561 -15.99 -2.80 -3.17
N TRP A 562 -15.38 -2.75 -4.36
CA TRP A 562 -15.62 -1.70 -5.37
C TRP A 562 -17.08 -1.59 -5.84
N GLU A 563 -17.88 -2.66 -5.75
CA GLU A 563 -19.29 -2.62 -6.14
C GLU A 563 -20.20 -1.92 -5.10
N LEU A 564 -19.75 -1.80 -3.85
CA LEU A 564 -20.56 -1.24 -2.76
C LEU A 564 -20.64 0.28 -2.78
N THR A 565 -19.60 0.95 -3.31
CA THR A 565 -19.54 2.42 -3.41
C THR A 565 -18.39 2.86 -4.32
N ASN A 566 -18.52 4.06 -4.89
CA ASN A 566 -17.42 4.74 -5.56
C ASN A 566 -16.55 5.57 -4.59
N HIS A 567 -16.88 5.63 -3.30
CA HIS A 567 -16.17 6.43 -2.30
C HIS A 567 -15.38 5.54 -1.34
N ILE A 568 -14.15 5.21 -1.72
CA ILE A 568 -13.25 4.37 -0.93
C ILE A 568 -12.00 5.17 -0.58
N PHE A 569 -11.81 5.43 0.71
CA PHE A 569 -10.67 6.16 1.25
C PHE A 569 -9.78 5.19 2.03
N ARG A 570 -8.47 5.26 1.79
CA ARG A 570 -7.48 4.38 2.42
C ARG A 570 -6.48 5.23 3.17
N PHE A 571 -6.62 5.29 4.47
CA PHE A 571 -5.70 6.04 5.32
C PHE A 571 -5.84 5.69 6.79
N GLU A 572 -4.78 5.98 7.53
CA GLU A 572 -4.78 5.92 8.98
C GLU A 572 -4.50 7.30 9.57
N PRO A 573 -5.34 7.78 10.52
CA PRO A 573 -4.97 8.89 11.38
C PRO A 573 -3.67 8.57 12.13
N GLY A 574 -2.73 9.49 12.08
CA GLY A 574 -1.39 9.27 12.61
C GLY A 574 -0.36 10.15 11.91
N VAL A 575 0.84 10.19 12.47
CA VAL A 575 1.97 10.94 11.91
C VAL A 575 2.84 10.01 11.09
N GLN A 576 3.38 10.48 9.98
CA GLN A 576 4.27 9.66 9.15
C GLN A 576 5.53 9.25 9.93
N GLY A 577 5.84 7.96 9.89
CA GLY A 577 7.09 7.38 10.39
C GLY A 577 7.51 6.16 9.57
N ASP A 578 8.66 5.60 9.94
CA ASP A 578 9.12 4.29 9.45
C ASP A 578 8.88 3.27 10.58
N TYR A 579 7.81 2.51 10.42
CA TYR A 579 7.26 1.63 11.46
C TYR A 579 7.67 0.16 11.26
N ASN A 580 8.56 -0.11 10.30
CA ASN A 580 9.01 -1.45 9.93
C ASN A 580 7.85 -2.41 9.60
N ILE A 581 6.80 -1.92 8.94
CA ILE A 581 5.69 -2.75 8.44
C ILE A 581 6.27 -3.91 7.60
N HIS A 582 5.79 -5.13 7.87
CA HIS A 582 6.27 -6.42 7.33
C HIS A 582 7.72 -6.78 7.67
N GLY A 583 8.48 -5.87 8.30
CA GLY A 583 9.87 -6.03 8.69
C GLY A 583 10.06 -6.61 10.09
N LEU A 584 11.32 -6.66 10.50
CA LEU A 584 11.72 -6.96 11.88
C LEU A 584 11.50 -5.74 12.77
N ASN A 585 11.22 -5.96 14.04
CA ASN A 585 11.05 -4.88 15.04
C ASN A 585 9.97 -3.87 14.65
N GLU A 586 8.85 -4.35 14.11
CA GLU A 586 7.64 -3.56 13.88
C GLU A 586 7.17 -2.91 15.19
N PHE A 587 6.79 -1.64 15.10
CA PHE A 587 6.26 -0.87 16.22
C PHE A 587 5.31 0.22 15.74
N ILE A 588 4.47 0.72 16.65
CA ILE A 588 3.70 1.94 16.43
C ILE A 588 3.90 2.92 17.59
N PRO A 589 4.14 4.22 17.31
CA PRO A 589 4.01 5.26 18.33
C PRO A 589 2.59 5.26 18.88
N LEU A 590 2.44 5.18 20.19
CA LEU A 590 1.12 5.14 20.80
C LEU A 590 0.31 6.40 20.50
N ASP A 591 0.97 7.54 20.29
CA ASP A 591 0.32 8.78 19.85
C ASP A 591 -0.42 8.62 18.52
N SER A 592 0.10 7.82 17.58
CA SER A 592 -0.58 7.54 16.30
C SER A 592 -1.80 6.64 16.53
N HIS A 593 -1.69 5.61 17.38
CA HIS A 593 -2.83 4.77 17.77
C HIS A 593 -3.95 5.57 18.46
N LEU A 594 -3.61 6.49 19.36
CA LEU A 594 -4.59 7.36 20.03
C LEU A 594 -5.25 8.34 19.05
N GLN A 595 -4.53 8.78 18.00
CA GLN A 595 -5.10 9.62 16.94
C GLN A 595 -6.16 8.90 16.13
N VAL A 596 -6.03 7.59 15.87
CA VAL A 596 -7.07 6.75 15.25
C VAL A 596 -8.38 6.89 16.04
N ILE A 597 -8.30 6.70 17.36
CA ILE A 597 -9.45 6.71 18.26
C ILE A 597 -10.11 8.10 18.26
N ALA A 598 -9.30 9.14 18.48
CA ALA A 598 -9.79 10.50 18.59
C ALA A 598 -10.44 11.01 17.29
N PHE A 599 -9.83 10.70 16.14
CA PHE A 599 -10.37 11.10 14.84
C PHE A 599 -11.69 10.40 14.54
N TYR A 600 -11.74 9.06 14.62
CA TYR A 600 -12.95 8.33 14.25
C TYR A 600 -14.11 8.58 15.21
N TYR A 601 -13.83 8.76 16.51
CA TYR A 601 -14.86 9.14 17.48
C TYR A 601 -15.56 10.44 17.07
N GLN A 602 -14.79 11.42 16.61
CA GLN A 602 -15.35 12.68 16.12
C GLN A 602 -16.08 12.48 14.78
N TYR A 603 -15.37 11.93 13.79
CA TYR A 603 -15.84 11.87 12.41
C TYR A 603 -17.17 11.13 12.27
N ILE A 604 -17.32 10.00 12.97
CA ILE A 604 -18.54 9.18 12.94
C ILE A 604 -19.76 9.97 13.44
N GLN A 605 -19.61 10.76 14.50
CA GLN A 605 -20.70 11.56 15.05
C GLN A 605 -21.06 12.73 14.13
N ASP A 606 -20.05 13.44 13.64
CA ASP A 606 -20.27 14.66 12.84
C ASP A 606 -20.84 14.33 11.45
N PHE A 607 -20.41 13.21 10.83
CA PHE A 607 -20.96 12.78 9.53
C PHE A 607 -22.43 12.35 9.62
N ASP A 608 -22.91 11.92 10.78
CA ASP A 608 -24.33 11.58 11.00
C ASP A 608 -25.26 12.81 10.93
N HIS A 609 -24.71 14.02 11.08
CA HIS A 609 -25.44 15.28 11.03
C HIS A 609 -25.31 16.02 9.69
N PHE A 610 -24.46 15.51 8.80
CA PHE A 610 -24.46 15.91 7.41
C PHE A 610 -25.79 15.44 6.77
N TYR A 611 -26.30 16.15 5.75
CA TYR A 611 -27.60 15.96 5.04
C TYR A 611 -28.86 16.65 5.60
#